data_AF-A0A359KIW9-F1
#
_entry.id   AF-A0A359KIW9-F1
#
_cell.length_a   1.000
_cell.length_b   1.000
_cell.length_c   1.000
_cell.angle_alpha   90.00
_cell.angle_beta   90.00
_cell.angle_gamma   90.00
#
_symmetry.space_group_name_H-M   'P 1'
#
loop_
_entity.id
_entity.type
_entity.pdbx_description
1 polymer ?
#
loop_
_entity_poly.entity_id
_entity_poly.type
_entity_poly.pdbx_seq_one_letter_code
_entity_poly.pdbx_strand_id
1 'polypeptide(L)' 'MTTRTILRSDNLSCPSCVSKIEKALTARPGVESAKVKFATGKIEVLHDPTRTSGEELIQAVAAVGYKARVSPV' A
#
# COMPACT_ATOMS: atom_id res chain seq x y z
N MET A 1 7.00 -13.00 -10.53
CA MET A 1 7.60 -11.79 -11.11
C MET A 1 7.07 -10.64 -10.30
N THR A 2 7.84 -10.09 -9.35
CA THR A 2 7.31 -9.03 -8.48
C THR A 2 7.39 -7.66 -9.16
N THR A 3 6.29 -6.94 -9.11
CA THR A 3 6.18 -5.55 -9.53
C THR A 3 6.20 -4.63 -8.32
N ARG A 4 6.66 -3.39 -8.54
CA ARG A 4 6.65 -2.35 -7.52
C ARG A 4 5.56 -1.35 -7.85
N THR A 5 4.55 -1.27 -7.01
CA THR A 5 3.46 -0.29 -7.11
C THR A 5 3.65 0.81 -6.09
N ILE A 6 3.54 2.06 -6.54
CA ILE A 6 3.58 3.24 -5.68
C ILE A 6 2.15 3.72 -5.45
N LEU A 7 1.71 3.73 -4.18
CA LEU A 7 0.46 4.32 -3.75
C LEU A 7 0.76 5.65 -3.04
N ARG A 8 -0.15 6.61 -3.15
CA ARG A 8 -0.16 7.83 -2.34
C ARG A 8 -1.43 7.88 -1.51
N SER A 9 -1.32 8.40 -0.29
CA SER A 9 -2.47 8.70 0.55
C SER A 9 -2.37 10.15 1.03
N ASP A 10 -3.44 10.90 0.81
CA ASP A 10 -3.53 12.32 1.18
C ASP A 10 -3.62 12.54 2.70
N ASN A 11 -3.86 11.49 3.49
CA ASN A 11 -4.10 11.59 4.94
C ASN A 11 -3.18 10.68 5.78
N LEU A 12 -1.90 10.58 5.42
CA LEU A 12 -0.88 9.90 6.24
C LEU A 12 -0.31 10.85 7.29
N SER A 13 -1.12 11.23 8.28
CA SER A 13 -0.71 12.21 9.31
C SER A 13 -0.42 11.62 10.69
N CYS A 14 -0.48 10.29 10.85
CA CYS A 14 -0.24 9.65 12.14
C CYS A 14 0.61 8.36 11.99
N PRO A 15 1.68 8.20 12.79
CA PRO A 15 2.57 7.03 12.73
C PRO A 15 1.82 5.72 13.01
N SER A 16 0.75 5.76 13.79
CA SER A 16 -0.10 4.59 14.05
C SER A 16 -0.84 4.06 12.82
N CYS A 17 -1.06 4.92 11.80
CA CYS A 17 -1.72 4.53 10.55
C CYS A 17 -0.79 3.75 9.63
N VAL A 18 0.50 4.10 9.64
CA VAL A 18 1.56 3.51 8.80
C VAL A 18 1.63 2.00 9.03
N SER A 19 1.81 1.58 10.29
CA SER A 19 1.94 0.16 10.62
C SER A 19 0.67 -0.65 10.34
N LYS A 20 -0.52 -0.02 10.43
CA LYS A 20 -1.78 -0.68 10.05
C LYS A 20 -1.82 -0.96 8.54
N ILE A 21 -1.43 0.02 7.73
CA ILE A 21 -1.40 -0.11 6.27
C ILE A 21 -0.37 -1.14 5.84
N GLU A 22 0.85 -1.09 6.39
CA GLU A 22 1.90 -2.07 6.08
C GLU A 22 1.48 -3.49 6.40
N LYS A 23 0.86 -3.72 7.57
CA LYS A 23 0.32 -5.03 7.93
C LYS A 23 -0.81 -5.47 7.01
N ALA A 24 -1.73 -4.58 6.65
CA ALA A 24 -2.84 -4.92 5.75
C ALA A 24 -2.35 -5.30 4.34
N LEU A 25 -1.29 -4.65 3.85
CA LEU A 25 -0.68 -4.94 2.56
C LEU A 25 0.12 -6.24 2.62
N THR A 26 1.01 -6.41 3.60
CA THR A 26 1.79 -7.64 3.77
C THR A 26 0.96 -8.88 4.08
N ALA A 27 -0.25 -8.72 4.62
CA ALA A 27 -1.21 -9.80 4.77
C ALA A 27 -1.80 -10.31 3.44
N ARG A 28 -1.61 -9.61 2.32
CA ARG A 28 -2.18 -9.99 1.01
C ARG A 28 -1.32 -11.04 0.31
N PRO A 29 -1.94 -12.07 -0.29
CA PRO A 29 -1.23 -13.14 -0.96
C PRO A 29 -0.55 -12.61 -2.24
N GLY A 30 0.78 -12.66 -2.27
CA GLY A 30 1.57 -12.14 -3.38
C GLY A 30 2.30 -10.83 -3.07
N VAL A 31 2.07 -10.23 -1.90
CA VAL A 31 2.89 -9.11 -1.42
C VAL A 31 4.18 -9.65 -0.80
N GLU A 32 5.32 -9.31 -1.40
CA GLU A 32 6.65 -9.63 -0.85
C GLU A 32 7.06 -8.63 0.22
N SER A 33 6.77 -7.34 0.01
CA SER A 33 7.17 -6.28 0.93
C SER A 33 6.32 -5.03 0.74
N ALA A 34 5.99 -4.36 1.84
CA ALA A 34 5.36 -3.05 1.83
C ALA A 34 6.18 -2.09 2.69
N LYS A 35 6.45 -0.90 2.17
CA LYS A 35 7.15 0.19 2.87
C LYS A 35 6.32 1.45 2.78
N VAL A 36 5.88 1.99 3.91
CA VAL A 36 5.12 3.23 3.94
C VAL A 36 6.00 4.39 4.40
N LYS A 37 6.15 5.42 3.55
CA LYS A 37 6.87 6.66 3.82
C LYS A 37 5.91 7.81 4.13
N PHE A 38 5.46 7.88 5.38
CA PHE A 38 4.58 8.96 5.86
C PHE A 38 5.18 10.36 5.66
N ALA A 39 6.50 10.52 5.81
CA ALA A 39 7.19 11.80 5.59
C ALA A 39 6.97 12.41 4.20
N THR A 40 6.59 11.59 3.21
CA THR A 40 6.31 12.04 1.82
C THR A 40 4.91 11.63 1.34
N GLY A 41 4.11 10.99 2.19
CA GLY A 41 2.82 10.39 1.82
C GLY A 41 2.91 9.26 0.77
N LYS A 42 4.10 8.71 0.51
CA LYS A 42 4.33 7.63 -0.46
C LYS A 42 4.27 6.26 0.21
N ILE A 43 3.69 5.29 -0.46
CA ILE A 43 3.58 3.90 -0.04
C ILE A 43 4.13 3.06 -1.18
N GLU A 44 5.12 2.22 -0.89
CA GLU A 44 5.81 1.40 -1.88
C GLU A 44 5.52 -0.06 -1.59
N VAL A 45 4.93 -0.76 -2.55
CA VAL A 45 4.52 -2.16 -2.37
C VAL A 45 5.15 -3.00 -3.46
N LEU A 46 5.94 -3.98 -3.04
CA LEU A 46 6.45 -5.07 -3.86
C LEU A 46 5.45 -6.21 -3.79
N HIS A 47 4.80 -6.50 -4.90
CA HIS A 47 3.81 -7.55 -4.98
C HIS A 47 3.82 -8.20 -6.36
N ASP A 48 3.30 -9.42 -6.46
CA ASP A 48 3.14 -10.09 -7.74
C ASP A 48 1.84 -9.60 -8.41
N PRO A 49 1.90 -8.95 -9.58
CA PRO A 49 0.72 -8.41 -10.27
C PRO A 49 -0.24 -9.51 -10.76
N THR A 50 0.21 -10.77 -10.83
CA THR A 50 -0.65 -11.90 -11.17
C THR A 50 -1.51 -12.37 -10.00
N ARG A 51 -1.11 -12.03 -8.76
CA ARG A 51 -1.79 -12.44 -7.52
C ARG A 51 -2.49 -11.29 -6.80
N THR A 52 -1.97 -10.09 -6.92
CA THR A 52 -2.53 -8.88 -6.31
C THR A 52 -2.38 -7.74 -7.29
N SER A 53 -3.44 -7.00 -7.59
CA SER A 53 -3.35 -5.81 -8.45
C SER A 53 -3.29 -4.51 -7.64
N GLY A 54 -2.88 -3.41 -8.28
CA GLY A 54 -2.85 -2.09 -7.62
C GLY A 54 -4.20 -1.69 -7.00
N GLU A 55 -5.31 -2.07 -7.63
CA GLU A 55 -6.67 -1.89 -7.10
C GLU A 55 -6.94 -2.69 -5.83
N GLU A 56 -6.47 -3.95 -5.76
CA GLU A 56 -6.57 -4.75 -4.52
C GLU A 56 -5.76 -4.14 -3.38
N LEU A 57 -4.59 -3.57 -3.69
CA LEU A 57 -3.82 -2.84 -2.68
C LEU A 57 -4.61 -1.63 -2.19
N ILE A 58 -5.24 -0.87 -3.08
CA ILE A 58 -6.12 0.25 -2.68
C ILE A 58 -7.27 -0.26 -1.79
N GLN A 59 -7.91 -1.38 -2.15
CA GLN A 59 -8.97 -1.97 -1.35
C GLN A 59 -8.47 -2.45 0.02
N ALA A 60 -7.27 -3.00 0.10
CA ALA A 60 -6.66 -3.39 1.38
C ALA A 60 -6.44 -2.17 2.28
N VAL A 61 -6.01 -1.03 1.72
CA VAL A 61 -5.90 0.24 2.44
C VAL A 61 -7.28 0.80 2.82
N ALA A 62 -8.27 0.69 1.94
CA ALA A 62 -9.65 1.09 2.23
C ALA A 62 -10.29 0.26 3.34
N ALA A 63 -9.98 -1.04 3.40
CA ALA A 63 -10.48 -1.95 4.44
C ALA A 63 -9.97 -1.59 5.84
N VAL A 64 -8.80 -0.95 5.95
CA VAL A 64 -8.30 -0.40 7.23
C VAL A 64 -8.81 1.01 7.53
N GLY A 65 -9.69 1.56 6.68
CA GLY A 65 -10.32 2.87 6.85
C GLY A 65 -9.55 4.04 6.24
N TYR A 66 -8.58 3.78 5.35
CA TYR A 66 -7.75 4.81 4.73
C TYR A 66 -7.99 4.87 3.23
N LYS A 67 -8.01 6.08 2.67
CA LYS A 67 -8.03 6.25 1.21
C LYS A 67 -6.59 6.37 0.72
N ALA A 68 -6.22 5.46 -0.18
CA ALA A 68 -5.00 5.57 -0.98
C ALA A 68 -5.37 5.51 -2.46
N ARG A 69 -4.52 6.09 -3.31
CA ARG A 69 -4.62 6.00 -4.76
C ARG A 69 -3.29 5.55 -5.34
N VAL A 70 -3.35 4.72 -6.39
CA VAL A 70 -2.17 4.42 -7.19
C VAL A 70 -1.74 5.71 -7.85
N SER A 71 -0.48 6.11 -7.65
CA SER A 71 0.10 7.23 -8.36
C SER A 71 0.92 6.63 -9.50
N PRO A 72 0.42 6.62 -10.75
CA PRO A 72 1.30 6.39 -11.88
C PRO A 72 2.29 7.55 -11.89
N VAL A 73 3.58 7.24 -11.72
CA VAL A 73 4.64 8.21 -11.98
C VAL A 73 4.92 8.23 -13.47
#